data_AF-A0A4Q2RET3-F1
#
_entry.id   AF-A0A4Q2RET3-F1
#
_cell.length_a   1.000
_cell.length_b   1.000
_cell.length_c   1.000
_cell.angle_alpha   90.00
_cell.angle_beta   90.00
_cell.angle_gamma   90.00
#
_symmetry.space_group_name_H-M   'P 1'
#
loop_
_entity.id
_entity.type
_entity.pdbx_description
1 polymer ?
#
loop_
_entity_poly.entity_id
_entity_poly.type
_entity_poly.pdbx_seq_one_letter_code
_entity_poly.pdbx_strand_id
1 'polypeptide(L)'
;MQPRTADRAARDAESLVAVIDAQRAEQRNAESLLSRLWEARDALRARGSEEARTRLEGLDRDIAAVAARVKQALKLQGELTMQLGQGRSDRGVSAG
;
A
#
# COMPACT_ATOMS: atom_id res chain seq x y z
N MET A 1 -17.85 -28.33 20.67
CA MET A 1 -17.12 -27.27 19.92
C MET A 1 -17.57 -25.92 20.45
N GLN A 2 -16.66 -25.07 20.95
CA GLN A 2 -17.05 -23.82 21.62
C GLN A 2 -17.40 -22.72 20.60
N PRO A 3 -18.63 -22.18 20.60
CA PRO A 3 -19.03 -21.14 19.64
C PRO A 3 -18.25 -19.82 19.79
N ARG A 4 -17.67 -19.57 20.97
CA ARG A 4 -16.92 -18.34 21.29
C ARG A 4 -15.61 -18.17 20.52
N THR A 5 -14.97 -19.25 20.06
CA THR A 5 -13.70 -19.17 19.32
C THR A 5 -13.92 -18.89 17.84
N ALA A 6 -15.02 -19.40 17.26
CA ALA A 6 -15.41 -19.10 15.88
C ALA A 6 -15.76 -17.62 15.68
N ASP A 7 -16.50 -17.03 16.61
CA ASP A 7 -16.85 -15.60 16.59
C ASP A 7 -15.63 -14.68 16.68
N ARG A 8 -14.62 -15.06 17.48
CA ARG A 8 -13.37 -14.29 17.61
C ARG A 8 -12.57 -14.31 16.30
N ALA A 9 -12.40 -15.48 15.70
CA ALA A 9 -11.69 -15.64 14.44
C ALA A 9 -12.39 -14.93 13.27
N ALA A 10 -13.73 -14.86 13.27
CA ALA A 10 -14.49 -14.09 12.29
C ALA A 10 -14.22 -12.58 12.41
N ARG A 11 -14.24 -12.03 13.62
CA ARG A 11 -13.92 -10.62 13.88
C ARG A 11 -12.47 -10.27 13.53
N ASP A 12 -11.52 -11.16 13.82
CA ASP A 12 -10.12 -10.96 13.46
C ASP A 12 -9.94 -10.93 11.92
N ALA A 13 -10.67 -11.79 11.20
CA ALA A 13 -10.67 -11.79 9.73
C ALA A 13 -11.33 -10.53 9.13
N GLU A 14 -12.44 -10.05 9.69
CA GLU A 14 -13.08 -8.78 9.29
C GLU A 14 -12.16 -7.59 9.54
N SER A 15 -11.47 -7.56 10.68
CA SER A 15 -10.47 -6.54 11.00
C SER A 15 -9.32 -6.56 10.00
N LEU A 16 -8.82 -7.74 9.62
CA LEU A 16 -7.75 -7.85 8.62
C LEU A 16 -8.20 -7.37 7.22
N VAL A 17 -9.45 -7.63 6.83
CA VAL A 17 -10.00 -7.12 5.56
C VAL A 17 -10.05 -5.59 5.57
N ALA A 18 -10.52 -4.97 6.66
CA ALA A 18 -10.55 -3.52 6.79
C ALA A 18 -9.15 -2.88 6.69
N VAL A 19 -8.13 -3.52 7.29
CA VAL A 19 -6.73 -3.07 7.20
C VAL A 19 -6.21 -3.20 5.76
N ILE A 20 -6.53 -4.29 5.06
CA ILE A 20 -6.14 -4.49 3.65
C ILE A 20 -6.78 -3.42 2.75
N ASP A 21 -8.05 -3.09 2.96
CA ASP A 21 -8.74 -2.09 2.15
C ASP A 21 -8.24 -0.66 2.43
N ALA A 22 -7.92 -0.33 3.68
CA ALA A 22 -7.22 0.90 4.03
C ALA A 22 -5.85 0.99 3.34
N GLN A 23 -5.11 -0.12 3.31
CA GLN A 23 -3.80 -0.18 2.66
C GLN A 23 -3.88 0.00 1.13
N ARG A 24 -4.91 -0.55 0.50
CA ARG A 24 -5.19 -0.33 -0.93
C ARG A 24 -5.56 1.11 -1.23
N ALA A 25 -6.34 1.75 -0.36
CA ALA A 25 -6.67 3.17 -0.51
C ALA A 25 -5.41 4.04 -0.42
N GLU A 26 -4.55 3.75 0.56
CA GLU A 26 -3.27 4.43 0.73
C GLU A 26 -2.33 4.22 -0.48
N GLN A 27 -2.26 2.99 -1.02
CA GLN A 27 -1.50 2.71 -2.24
C GLN A 27 -1.99 3.57 -3.42
N ARG A 28 -3.30 3.61 -3.69
CA ARG A 28 -3.88 4.41 -4.78
C ARG A 28 -3.58 5.90 -4.61
N ASN A 29 -3.62 6.41 -3.39
CA ASN A 29 -3.29 7.79 -3.10
C ASN A 29 -1.80 8.09 -3.41
N ALA A 30 -0.90 7.20 -3.00
CA ALA A 30 0.52 7.33 -3.26
C ALA A 30 0.85 7.22 -4.77
N GLU A 31 0.20 6.31 -5.50
CA GLU A 31 0.31 6.22 -6.96
C GLU A 31 -0.20 7.49 -7.67
N SER A 32 -1.34 8.03 -7.23
CA SER A 32 -1.87 9.29 -7.78
C SER A 32 -0.92 10.47 -7.53
N LEU A 33 -0.32 10.54 -6.34
CA LEU A 33 0.69 11.55 -6.02
C LEU A 33 1.94 11.38 -6.91
N LEU A 34 2.41 10.15 -7.08
CA LEU A 34 3.58 9.85 -7.91
C LEU A 34 3.35 10.29 -9.37
N SER A 35 2.16 10.04 -9.93
CA SER A 35 1.79 10.49 -11.28
C SER A 35 1.90 12.01 -11.42
N ARG A 36 1.33 12.76 -10.46
CA ARG A 36 1.36 14.24 -10.48
C ARG A 36 2.78 14.78 -10.32
N LEU A 37 3.63 14.12 -9.53
CA LEU A 37 5.03 14.51 -9.38
C LEU A 37 5.81 14.29 -10.68
N TRP A 38 5.57 13.19 -11.41
CA TRP A 38 6.15 12.98 -12.73
C TRP A 38 5.69 14.04 -13.73
N GLU A 39 4.40 14.37 -13.77
CA GLU A 39 3.88 15.45 -14.62
C GLU A 39 4.53 16.80 -14.30
N ALA A 40 4.66 17.13 -13.01
CA ALA A 40 5.32 18.36 -12.57
C ALA A 40 6.81 18.39 -12.96
N ARG A 41 7.50 17.26 -12.83
CA ARG A 41 8.89 17.09 -13.25
C ARG A 41 9.04 17.30 -14.76
N ASP A 42 8.19 16.70 -15.57
CA ASP A 42 8.25 16.83 -17.03
C ASP A 42 7.97 18.26 -17.48
N ALA A 43 6.96 18.92 -16.89
CA ALA A 43 6.66 20.32 -17.13
C ALA A 43 7.82 21.25 -16.75
N LEU A 44 8.51 20.95 -15.65
CA LEU A 44 9.65 21.73 -15.17
C LEU A 44 10.90 21.49 -16.03
N ARG A 45 11.14 20.25 -16.44
CA ARG A 45 12.23 19.87 -17.35
C ARG A 45 12.11 20.58 -18.69
N ALA A 46 10.89 20.72 -19.22
CA ALA A 46 10.63 21.44 -20.46
C ALA A 46 11.00 22.94 -20.40
N ARG A 47 11.03 23.56 -19.21
CA ARG A 47 11.41 24.98 -19.06
C ARG A 47 12.91 25.25 -19.19
N GLY A 48 13.76 24.27 -18.85
CA GLY A 48 15.20 24.33 -19.09
C GLY A 48 16.01 25.43 -18.37
N SER A 49 15.45 26.14 -17.40
CA SER A 49 16.14 27.20 -16.65
C SER A 49 16.97 26.68 -15.47
N GLU A 50 17.92 27.46 -14.97
CA GLU A 50 18.75 27.08 -13.81
C GLU A 50 17.90 26.90 -12.54
N GLU A 51 16.93 27.79 -12.31
CA GLU A 51 15.95 27.64 -11.23
C GLU A 51 15.08 26.38 -11.38
N ALA A 52 14.82 25.95 -12.62
CA ALA A 52 14.15 24.70 -12.89
C ALA A 52 15.03 23.49 -12.53
N ARG A 53 16.36 23.55 -12.67
CA ARG A 53 17.27 22.47 -12.26
C ARG A 53 17.24 22.24 -10.75
N THR A 54 17.34 23.28 -9.93
CA THR A 54 17.26 23.14 -8.47
C THR A 54 15.90 22.58 -8.03
N ARG A 55 14.80 23.00 -8.67
CA ARG A 55 13.46 22.46 -8.37
C ARG A 55 13.28 21.01 -8.85
N LEU A 56 13.96 20.59 -9.93
CA LEU A 56 13.96 19.21 -10.41
C LEU A 56 14.62 18.27 -9.40
N GLU A 57 15.74 18.67 -8.78
CA GLU A 57 16.39 17.86 -7.73
C GLU A 57 15.51 17.66 -6.49
N GLY A 58 14.68 18.65 -6.15
CA GLY A 58 13.65 18.51 -5.12
C GLY A 58 12.59 17.49 -5.54
N LEU A 59 12.01 17.65 -6.72
CA LEU A 59 11.00 16.75 -7.28
C LEU A 59 11.50 15.31 -7.41
N ASP A 60 12.73 15.08 -7.86
CA ASP A 60 13.32 13.74 -8.00
C ASP A 60 13.45 13.03 -6.65
N ARG A 61 13.77 13.77 -5.58
CA ARG A 61 13.79 13.22 -4.20
C ARG A 61 12.39 12.89 -3.71
N ASP A 62 11.41 13.75 -3.96
CA ASP A 62 10.02 13.51 -3.58
C ASP A 62 9.45 12.29 -4.31
N ILE A 63 9.72 12.17 -5.62
CA ILE A 63 9.38 11.00 -6.44
C ILE A 63 9.99 9.73 -5.85
N ALA A 64 11.28 9.74 -5.50
CA ALA A 64 11.94 8.59 -4.92
C ALA A 64 11.33 8.18 -3.57
N ALA A 65 11.00 9.15 -2.71
CA ALA A 65 10.36 8.90 -1.42
C ALA A 65 8.95 8.30 -1.58
N VAL A 66 8.13 8.86 -2.48
CA VAL A 66 6.78 8.35 -2.75
C VAL A 66 6.83 6.96 -3.39
N ALA A 67 7.74 6.72 -4.33
CA ALA A 67 7.94 5.40 -4.93
C ALA A 67 8.34 4.34 -3.88
N ALA A 68 9.21 4.69 -2.93
CA ALA A 68 9.57 3.80 -1.82
C ALA A 68 8.37 3.49 -0.93
N ARG A 69 7.52 4.48 -0.63
CA ARG A 69 6.26 4.30 0.13
C ARG A 69 5.30 3.35 -0.58
N VAL A 70 5.11 3.51 -1.90
CA VAL A 70 4.29 2.58 -2.72
C VAL A 70 4.81 1.16 -2.63
N LYS A 71 6.13 0.97 -2.80
CA LYS A 71 6.76 -0.37 -2.71
C LYS A 71 6.56 -1.01 -1.33
N GLN A 72 6.73 -0.24 -0.25
CA GLN A 72 6.48 -0.71 1.10
C GLN A 72 5.00 -1.06 1.30
N ALA A 73 4.08 -0.26 0.76
CA ALA A 73 2.66 -0.50 0.88
C ALA A 73 2.24 -1.82 0.21
N LEU A 74 2.76 -2.08 -0.99
CA LEU A 74 2.57 -3.34 -1.73
C LEU A 74 3.11 -4.55 -0.97
N LYS A 75 4.30 -4.43 -0.38
CA LYS A 75 4.90 -5.50 0.43
C LYS A 75 3.99 -5.87 1.61
N LEU A 76 3.55 -4.86 2.37
CA LEU A 76 2.68 -5.07 3.53
C LEU A 76 1.33 -5.68 3.12
N GLN A 77 0.75 -5.24 2.00
CA GLN A 77 -0.48 -5.84 1.48
C GLN A 77 -0.31 -7.33 1.15
N GLY A 78 0.83 -7.72 0.56
CA GLY A 78 1.15 -9.12 0.31
C GLY A 78 1.25 -9.94 1.59
N GLU A 79 1.94 -9.41 2.61
CA GLU A 79 2.07 -10.05 3.94
C GLU A 79 0.70 -10.25 4.61
N LEU A 80 -0.14 -9.22 4.64
CA LEU A 80 -1.50 -9.28 5.20
C LEU A 80 -2.41 -10.25 4.44
N THR A 81 -2.30 -10.31 3.11
CA THR A 81 -3.07 -11.23 2.27
C THR A 81 -2.69 -12.69 2.56
N MET A 82 -1.39 -12.97 2.74
CA MET A 82 -0.91 -14.31 3.11
C MET A 82 -1.41 -14.72 4.50
N GLN A 83 -1.36 -13.82 5.49
CA GLN A 83 -1.90 -14.07 6.83
C GLN A 83 -3.40 -14.38 6.81
N LEU A 84 -4.18 -13.62 6.02
CA LEU A 84 -5.61 -13.88 5.84
C LEU A 84 -5.87 -15.25 5.18
N GLY A 85 -5.03 -15.65 4.22
CA GLY A 85 -5.10 -16.97 3.57
C GLY A 85 -4.78 -18.12 4.53
N GLN A 86 -3.71 -17.99 5.33
CA GLN A 86 -3.32 -18.99 6.34
C GLN A 86 -4.40 -19.15 7.42
N GLY A 87 -4.94 -18.04 7.95
CA GLY A 87 -6.05 -18.07 8.91
C GLY A 87 -7.36 -18.64 8.36
N ARG A 88 -7.50 -18.82 7.04
CA ARG A 88 -8.62 -19.55 6.41
C ARG A 88 -8.30 -21.04 6.25
N SER A 89 -7.07 -21.41 5.92
CA SER A 89 -6.63 -22.80 5.79
C SER A 89 -6.67 -23.56 7.13
N ASP A 90 -6.22 -22.94 8.23
CA ASP A 90 -6.25 -23.57 9.56
C ASP A 90 -7.69 -23.88 10.04
N ARG A 91 -8.68 -23.12 9.57
CA ARG A 91 -10.11 -23.37 9.81
C ARG A 91 -10.66 -24.55 9.01
N GLY A 92 -10.05 -24.92 7.89
CA GLY A 92 -10.44 -26.07 7.08
C GLY A 92 -9.90 -27.40 7.61
N VAL A 93 -8.82 -27.39 8.40
CA VAL A 93 -8.13 -28.61 8.86
C VAL A 93 -8.65 -29.13 10.21
N SER A 94 -9.30 -28.29 11.04
CA SER A 94 -9.84 -28.72 12.36
C SER A 94 -11.19 -29.46 12.30
N ALA A 95 -11.59 -29.99 11.15
CA ALA A 95 -12.86 -30.72 10.96
C ALA A 95 -12.68 -32.22 10.63
N GLY A 96 -11.46 -32.77 10.73
CA GLY A 96 -11.15 -34.19 10.50
C GLY A 96 -10.94 -34.98 11.77
#